data_AF-A0A8C8SQJ7-F1
#
_entry.id   AF-A0A8C8SQJ7-F1
#
_cell.length_a   1.000
_cell.length_b   1.000
_cell.length_c   1.000
_cell.angle_alpha   90.00
_cell.angle_beta   90.00
_cell.angle_gamma   90.00
#
_symmetry.space_group_name_H-M   'P 1'
#
loop_
_entity.id
_entity.type
_entity.pdbx_description
1 polymer ?
#
loop_
_entity_poly.entity_id
_entity_poly.type
_entity_poly.pdbx_seq_one_letter_code
_entity_poly.pdbx_strand_id
1 'polypeptide(L)'
;MASFDCIPDHPSSSNLVKRLKSALEVGDENTVMDLICTEVKHVNATIELSNDDWMKAPEAQLHPLVLIGLWSLEYKRELTSPLCITASHGHTACVRHLLFWRADPNMAPGGQSALHEACKGGHTDCAELLLEHRANPNLLSDDGLAPLHLCTSPNTLGCAKLLVKYGATVDLPSEDTQETPLHVAAKHGLYDHSLLYLRYGAHVDRKNSQEETALSVTCGQAKEQEEEGSYLQVCRLLVMYGADVNTTDGEKKTPLHKACKNSSHSLVQFLLQNKADVNAIDYNGAAPMACTLQTAAFKRQLRPHLTVQTLLNHGSQKIWPTAFGKVLRSCASVPEIIEILFNSYSQIPFFEQWLETIPEEVFQMHLRFYESFFMLSCTPRCLQHLCRCAIRKKFGSKCHCLIPLLPVPKPLRNYLLLEPEGILL
;
A
#
# COMPACT_ATOMS: atom_id res chain seq x y z
N MET A 1 25.03 -18.35 13.13
CA MET A 1 25.38 -19.43 14.09
C MET A 1 24.92 -18.96 15.46
N ALA A 2 24.24 -19.83 16.22
CA ALA A 2 23.29 -19.59 17.34
C ALA A 2 21.86 -19.36 16.83
N SER A 3 20.82 -20.12 17.20
CA SER A 3 20.59 -21.00 18.35
C SER A 3 19.84 -22.28 17.95
N PHE A 4 20.53 -23.42 17.79
CA PHE A 4 19.90 -24.73 17.55
C PHE A 4 19.82 -25.62 18.80
N ASP A 5 20.21 -25.11 19.98
CA ASP A 5 20.42 -25.91 21.19
C ASP A 5 19.58 -25.50 22.42
N CYS A 6 18.43 -24.82 22.25
CA CYS A 6 17.48 -24.63 23.36
C CYS A 6 16.45 -25.76 23.36
N ILE A 7 16.62 -26.74 24.25
CA ILE A 7 15.59 -27.72 24.57
C ILE A 7 14.44 -26.96 25.26
N PRO A 8 13.19 -27.00 24.74
CA PRO A 8 12.09 -26.31 25.39
C PRO A 8 11.80 -26.92 26.76
N ASP A 9 11.70 -26.08 27.80
CA ASP A 9 11.30 -26.50 29.15
C ASP A 9 9.92 -27.20 29.17
N HIS A 10 9.02 -26.77 28.29
CA HIS A 10 7.71 -27.37 28.11
C HIS A 10 7.46 -27.66 26.62
N PRO A 11 7.63 -28.92 26.17
CA PRO A 11 7.32 -29.31 24.80
C PRO A 11 5.81 -29.28 24.55
N SER A 12 5.43 -29.17 23.27
CA SER A 12 4.03 -29.07 22.81
C SER A 12 3.10 -30.21 23.28
N SER A 13 3.68 -31.37 23.62
CA SER A 13 2.94 -32.53 24.14
C SER A 13 2.54 -32.43 25.62
N SER A 14 3.05 -31.43 26.34
CA SER A 14 2.78 -31.23 27.77
C SER A 14 1.32 -30.87 28.05
N ASN A 15 0.78 -31.41 29.14
CA ASN A 15 -0.58 -31.08 29.61
C ASN A 15 -0.75 -29.60 29.93
N LEU A 16 0.32 -28.93 30.39
CA LEU A 16 0.35 -27.49 30.65
C LEU A 16 0.06 -26.71 29.37
N VAL A 17 0.73 -27.05 28.26
CA VAL A 17 0.60 -26.34 26.98
C VAL A 17 -0.80 -26.52 26.38
N LYS A 18 -1.38 -27.72 26.50
CA LYS A 18 -2.76 -27.98 26.06
C LYS A 18 -3.80 -27.20 26.88
N ARG A 19 -3.63 -27.14 28.20
CA ARG A 19 -4.52 -26.37 29.09
C ARG A 19 -4.38 -24.87 28.88
N LEU A 20 -3.15 -24.37 28.73
CA LEU A 20 -2.89 -22.98 28.35
C LEU A 20 -3.53 -22.65 27.01
N LYS A 21 -3.36 -23.50 25.98
CA LYS A 21 -4.01 -23.30 24.68
C LYS A 21 -5.53 -23.20 24.81
N SER A 22 -6.17 -24.12 25.53
CA SER A 22 -7.63 -24.06 25.74
C SER A 22 -8.07 -22.83 26.54
N ALA A 23 -7.28 -22.39 27.54
CA ALA A 23 -7.59 -21.21 28.33
C ALA A 23 -7.46 -19.92 27.51
N LEU A 24 -6.45 -19.85 26.64
CA LEU A 24 -6.22 -18.74 25.72
C LEU A 24 -7.29 -18.66 24.63
N GLU A 25 -7.76 -19.80 24.10
CA GLU A 25 -8.86 -19.87 23.14
C GLU A 25 -10.18 -19.36 23.72
N VAL A 26 -10.43 -19.62 25.02
CA VAL A 26 -11.62 -19.16 25.74
C VAL A 26 -11.49 -17.71 26.21
N GLY A 27 -10.26 -17.20 26.35
CA GLY A 27 -9.99 -15.87 26.89
C GLY A 27 -10.11 -15.77 28.41
N ASP A 28 -10.01 -16.89 29.12
CA ASP A 28 -10.18 -16.96 30.58
C ASP A 28 -8.90 -16.53 31.31
N GLU A 29 -8.77 -15.22 31.56
CA GLU A 29 -7.57 -14.60 32.17
C GLU A 29 -7.18 -15.24 33.52
N ASN A 30 -8.17 -15.59 34.35
CA ASN A 30 -7.92 -16.19 35.67
C ASN A 30 -7.30 -17.59 35.56
N THR A 31 -7.74 -18.39 34.59
CA THR A 31 -7.21 -19.74 34.39
C THR A 31 -5.81 -19.71 33.80
N VAL A 32 -5.54 -18.76 32.88
CA VAL A 32 -4.18 -18.50 32.37
C VAL A 32 -3.26 -18.11 33.52
N MET A 33 -3.72 -17.21 34.39
CA MET A 33 -2.95 -16.76 35.55
C MET A 33 -2.65 -17.91 36.54
N ASP A 34 -3.66 -18.73 36.85
CA ASP A 34 -3.51 -19.88 37.75
C ASP A 34 -2.51 -20.90 37.17
N LEU A 35 -2.62 -21.22 35.88
CA LEU A 35 -1.72 -22.17 35.20
C LEU A 35 -0.26 -21.65 35.19
N ILE A 36 -0.08 -20.36 34.89
CA ILE A 36 1.25 -19.73 34.88
C ILE A 36 1.86 -19.70 36.28
N CYS A 37 1.08 -19.39 37.32
CA CYS A 37 1.59 -19.30 38.68
C CYS A 37 1.85 -20.65 39.35
N THR A 38 1.09 -21.69 38.98
CA THR A 38 1.16 -23.00 39.65
C THR A 38 2.08 -23.98 38.94
N GLU A 39 2.12 -24.00 37.60
CA GLU A 39 2.77 -25.07 36.85
C GLU A 39 4.08 -24.64 36.14
N VAL A 40 4.34 -23.34 35.94
CA VAL A 40 5.56 -22.85 35.29
C VAL A 40 6.71 -22.76 36.31
N LYS A 41 7.67 -23.68 36.23
CA LYS A 41 8.79 -23.82 37.19
C LYS A 41 9.80 -22.66 37.16
N HIS A 42 9.96 -22.00 36.03
CA HIS A 42 10.84 -20.85 35.83
C HIS A 42 10.12 -19.73 35.09
N VAL A 43 10.22 -18.49 35.57
CA VAL A 43 9.55 -17.31 34.99
C VAL A 43 9.91 -17.09 33.51
N ASN A 44 11.13 -17.50 33.14
CA ASN A 44 11.69 -17.43 31.79
C ASN A 44 11.56 -18.75 31.01
N ALA A 45 10.67 -19.65 31.41
CA ALA A 45 10.52 -20.95 30.74
C ALA A 45 10.15 -20.77 29.26
N THR A 46 10.75 -21.58 28.40
CA THR A 46 10.42 -21.61 26.97
C THR A 46 9.33 -22.65 26.70
N ILE A 47 8.20 -22.21 26.16
CA ILE A 47 7.05 -23.02 25.81
C ILE A 47 7.07 -23.24 24.29
N GLU A 48 7.02 -24.49 23.85
CA GLU A 48 6.87 -24.82 22.44
C GLU A 48 5.39 -24.87 22.04
N LEU A 49 4.99 -24.02 21.09
CA LEU A 49 3.64 -24.05 20.51
C LEU A 49 3.67 -24.73 19.14
N SER A 50 2.74 -25.67 18.92
CA SER A 50 2.58 -26.35 17.62
C SER A 50 1.77 -25.48 16.66
N ASN A 51 2.34 -25.20 15.50
CA ASN A 51 1.85 -24.23 14.52
C ASN A 51 0.73 -24.77 13.60
N ASP A 52 -0.24 -25.50 14.15
CA ASP A 52 -1.29 -26.14 13.34
C ASP A 52 -2.40 -25.18 12.87
N ASP A 53 -2.44 -23.92 13.34
CA ASP A 53 -3.61 -23.04 13.13
C ASP A 53 -3.39 -21.83 12.21
N TRP A 54 -2.17 -21.54 11.72
CA TRP A 54 -1.91 -20.37 10.85
C TRP A 54 -1.84 -20.65 9.33
N MET A 55 -1.93 -21.92 8.91
CA MET A 55 -2.03 -22.30 7.48
C MET A 55 -3.48 -22.22 6.96
N LYS A 56 -4.09 -21.03 7.02
CA LYS A 56 -5.32 -20.71 6.27
C LYS A 56 -5.19 -19.42 5.45
N ALA A 57 -4.10 -19.29 4.70
CA ALA A 57 -4.04 -18.38 3.55
C ALA A 57 -3.98 -19.23 2.26
N PRO A 58 -5.07 -19.33 1.48
CA PRO A 58 -5.13 -20.17 0.27
C PRO A 58 -4.37 -19.61 -0.94
N GLU A 59 -3.50 -18.60 -0.79
CA GLU A 59 -2.93 -17.86 -1.93
C GLU A 59 -1.42 -18.06 -2.17
N ALA A 60 -0.73 -18.86 -1.35
CA ALA A 60 0.65 -19.25 -1.65
C ALA A 60 0.69 -20.42 -2.66
N GLN A 61 0.50 -20.12 -3.96
CA GLN A 61 0.77 -21.10 -5.02
C GLN A 61 2.29 -21.37 -5.09
N LEU A 62 2.72 -22.48 -4.47
CA LEU A 62 4.10 -22.97 -4.60
C LEU A 62 4.33 -23.53 -6.02
N HIS A 63 5.50 -23.24 -6.58
CA HIS A 63 5.88 -23.60 -7.95
C HIS A 63 6.06 -25.14 -8.11
N PRO A 64 5.65 -25.76 -9.24
CA PRO A 64 5.62 -27.23 -9.40
C PRO A 64 6.98 -27.96 -9.33
N LEU A 65 8.10 -27.22 -9.36
CA LEU A 65 9.46 -27.78 -9.30
C LEU A 65 9.99 -28.01 -7.87
N VAL A 66 9.23 -27.63 -6.83
CA VAL A 66 9.56 -27.91 -5.42
C VAL A 66 9.32 -29.39 -5.04
N LEU A 67 8.79 -30.20 -5.95
CA LEU A 67 8.41 -31.59 -5.67
C LEU A 67 9.57 -32.62 -5.67
N ILE A 68 10.82 -32.24 -5.99
CA ILE A 68 11.92 -33.22 -6.07
C ILE A 68 13.24 -32.66 -5.50
N GLY A 69 13.27 -32.44 -4.18
CA GLY A 69 14.51 -32.08 -3.49
C GLY A 69 14.37 -32.15 -1.98
N LEU A 70 14.92 -33.21 -1.38
CA LEU A 70 15.39 -33.31 0.01
C LEU A 70 14.66 -32.42 1.04
N TRP A 71 13.51 -32.88 1.53
CA TRP A 71 12.85 -32.25 2.67
C TRP A 71 13.60 -32.63 3.95
N SER A 72 14.43 -31.73 4.48
CA SER A 72 14.53 -31.62 5.92
C SER A 72 13.16 -31.13 6.41
N LEU A 73 12.26 -32.06 6.78
CA LEU A 73 11.02 -31.82 7.51
C LEU A 73 11.32 -31.30 8.94
N GLU A 74 12.14 -30.26 9.05
CA GLU A 74 12.32 -29.53 10.28
C GLU A 74 11.15 -28.56 10.40
N TYR A 75 10.11 -29.01 11.10
CA TYR A 75 9.05 -28.14 11.57
C TYR A 75 9.70 -26.95 12.30
N LYS A 76 9.41 -25.72 11.85
CA LYS A 76 9.79 -24.51 12.59
C LYS A 76 9.06 -24.58 13.94
N ARG A 77 9.80 -24.93 15.00
CA ARG A 77 9.31 -24.91 16.38
C ARG A 77 9.23 -23.45 16.81
N GLU A 78 8.03 -22.94 17.05
CA GLU A 78 7.89 -21.62 17.65
C GLU A 78 8.03 -21.75 19.16
N LEU A 79 9.17 -21.27 19.66
CA LEU A 79 9.42 -21.14 21.09
C LEU A 79 8.81 -19.82 21.55
N THR A 80 8.04 -19.84 22.62
CA THR A 80 7.42 -18.63 23.18
C THR A 80 7.69 -18.57 24.68
N SER A 81 7.58 -17.37 25.27
CA SER A 81 7.65 -17.21 26.73
C SER A 81 6.25 -16.93 27.30
N PRO A 82 5.98 -17.29 28.57
CA PRO A 82 4.76 -16.88 29.26
C PRO A 82 4.49 -15.37 29.19
N LEU A 83 5.56 -14.57 29.20
CA LEU A 83 5.49 -13.13 29.08
C LEU A 83 5.03 -12.68 27.68
N CYS A 84 5.50 -13.33 26.61
CA CYS A 84 5.05 -13.04 25.24
C CYS A 84 3.57 -13.39 25.05
N ILE A 85 3.13 -14.54 25.57
CA ILE A 85 1.73 -15.00 25.50
C ILE A 85 0.79 -14.02 26.23
N THR A 86 1.16 -13.61 27.44
CA THR A 86 0.32 -12.67 28.20
C THR A 86 0.29 -11.27 27.56
N ALA A 87 1.39 -10.85 26.92
CA ALA A 87 1.47 -9.59 26.19
C ALA A 87 0.68 -9.59 24.87
N SER A 88 0.65 -10.70 24.12
CA SER A 88 -0.09 -10.80 22.84
C SER A 88 -1.60 -10.70 23.02
N HIS A 89 -2.12 -11.20 24.14
CA HIS A 89 -3.55 -11.15 24.48
C HIS A 89 -3.96 -9.94 25.31
N GLY A 90 -3.01 -9.15 25.82
CA GLY A 90 -3.32 -7.94 26.59
C GLY A 90 -3.60 -8.16 28.07
N HIS A 91 -3.19 -9.30 28.65
CA HIS A 91 -3.42 -9.64 30.05
C HIS A 91 -2.48 -8.88 30.99
N THR A 92 -2.78 -7.60 31.23
CA THR A 92 -1.96 -6.67 32.01
C THR A 92 -1.62 -7.16 33.41
N ALA A 93 -2.58 -7.79 34.11
CA ALA A 93 -2.38 -8.34 35.44
C ALA A 93 -1.31 -9.45 35.44
N CYS A 94 -1.39 -10.37 34.48
CA CYS A 94 -0.43 -11.46 34.33
C CYS A 94 0.97 -10.92 34.01
N VAL A 95 1.07 -9.93 33.10
CA VAL A 95 2.32 -9.26 32.76
C VAL A 95 2.95 -8.61 33.99
N ARG A 96 2.17 -7.86 34.79
CA ARG A 96 2.66 -7.24 36.03
C ARG A 96 3.19 -8.29 37.02
N HIS A 97 2.47 -9.39 37.20
CA HIS A 97 2.90 -10.46 38.10
C HIS A 97 4.19 -11.14 37.62
N LEU A 98 4.31 -11.44 36.34
CA LEU A 98 5.52 -12.03 35.77
C LEU A 98 6.72 -11.09 35.89
N LEU A 99 6.53 -9.80 35.64
CA LEU A 99 7.59 -8.77 35.81
C LEU A 99 7.99 -8.59 37.28
N PHE A 100 7.05 -8.72 38.23
CA PHE A 100 7.35 -8.72 39.67
C PHE A 100 8.30 -9.86 40.05
N TRP A 101 8.14 -11.04 39.43
CA TRP A 101 9.04 -12.19 39.60
C TRP A 101 10.34 -12.10 38.78
N ARG A 102 10.68 -10.91 38.25
CA ARG A 102 11.87 -10.64 37.44
C ARG A 102 11.93 -11.42 36.13
N ALA A 103 10.80 -11.57 35.43
CA ALA A 103 10.82 -11.98 34.03
C ALA A 103 11.69 -11.03 33.21
N ASP A 104 12.52 -11.57 32.31
CA ASP A 104 13.33 -10.74 31.42
C ASP A 104 12.49 -10.23 30.24
N PRO A 105 12.22 -8.90 30.15
CA PRO A 105 11.31 -8.38 29.12
C PRO A 105 11.89 -8.40 27.69
N ASN A 106 13.22 -8.56 27.58
CA ASN A 106 13.95 -8.62 26.32
C ASN A 106 14.15 -10.05 25.80
N MET A 107 13.65 -11.06 26.51
CA MET A 107 13.73 -12.43 26.06
C MET A 107 12.82 -12.65 24.85
N ALA A 108 13.40 -13.18 23.76
CA ALA A 108 12.70 -13.44 22.50
C ALA A 108 13.01 -14.87 22.02
N PRO A 109 12.45 -15.91 22.67
CA PRO A 109 12.84 -17.28 22.40
C PRO A 109 12.40 -17.76 21.00
N GLY A 110 11.35 -17.17 20.44
CA GLY A 110 10.86 -17.41 19.06
C GLY A 110 11.00 -16.19 18.18
N GLY A 111 12.03 -15.37 18.44
CA GLY A 111 12.32 -14.20 17.62
C GLY A 111 11.47 -12.99 17.85
N GLN A 112 10.39 -13.07 18.65
CA GLN A 112 9.59 -11.91 19.04
C GLN A 112 9.61 -11.76 20.57
N SER A 113 9.91 -10.55 21.04
CA SER A 113 9.84 -10.21 22.46
C SER A 113 8.41 -9.85 22.87
N ALA A 114 8.13 -9.86 24.17
CA ALA A 114 6.81 -9.50 24.70
C ALA A 114 6.36 -8.10 24.25
N LEU A 115 7.31 -7.18 24.05
CA LEU A 115 7.02 -5.83 23.60
C LEU A 115 6.61 -5.78 22.10
N HIS A 116 7.15 -6.67 21.26
CA HIS A 116 6.70 -6.83 19.87
C HIS A 116 5.24 -7.28 19.81
N GLU A 117 4.88 -8.30 20.59
CA GLU A 117 3.52 -8.83 20.64
C GLU A 117 2.51 -7.82 21.19
N ALA A 118 2.87 -7.06 22.23
CA ALA A 118 2.04 -5.98 22.75
C ALA A 118 1.79 -4.89 21.68
N CYS A 119 2.80 -4.55 20.88
CA CYS A 119 2.67 -3.54 19.82
C CYS A 119 1.83 -4.04 18.64
N LYS A 120 1.97 -5.31 18.27
CA LYS A 120 1.18 -5.97 17.22
C LYS A 120 -0.30 -6.08 17.61
N GLY A 121 -0.59 -6.38 18.88
CA GLY A 121 -1.96 -6.45 19.42
C GLY A 121 -2.59 -5.08 19.73
N GLY A 122 -1.80 -4.01 19.81
CA GLY A 122 -2.27 -2.68 20.22
C GLY A 122 -2.55 -2.56 21.72
N HIS A 123 -1.92 -3.39 22.54
CA HIS A 123 -2.11 -3.43 24.00
C HIS A 123 -1.23 -2.38 24.69
N THR A 124 -1.75 -1.16 24.82
CA THR A 124 -1.00 0.00 25.34
C THR A 124 -0.48 -0.21 26.75
N ASP A 125 -1.31 -0.77 27.63
CA ASP A 125 -1.03 -0.92 29.05
C ASP A 125 0.06 -1.99 29.28
N CYS A 126 0.04 -3.07 28.49
CA CYS A 126 1.11 -4.06 28.48
C CYS A 126 2.43 -3.45 27.99
N ALA A 127 2.39 -2.65 26.91
CA ALA A 127 3.57 -1.97 26.38
C ALA A 127 4.16 -0.98 27.41
N GLU A 128 3.33 -0.23 28.14
CA GLU A 128 3.78 0.68 29.20
C GLU A 128 4.51 -0.06 30.32
N LEU A 129 3.90 -1.13 30.86
CA LEU A 129 4.51 -1.94 31.92
C LEU A 129 5.85 -2.55 31.50
N LEU A 130 5.94 -3.05 30.26
CA LEU A 130 7.18 -3.62 29.72
C LEU A 130 8.28 -2.55 29.61
N LEU A 131 7.94 -1.36 29.13
CA LEU A 131 8.89 -0.25 28.99
C LEU A 131 9.36 0.28 30.35
N GLU A 132 8.48 0.37 31.36
CA GLU A 132 8.84 0.72 32.74
C GLU A 132 9.87 -0.26 33.33
N HIS A 133 9.73 -1.54 32.98
CA HIS A 133 10.66 -2.60 33.38
C HIS A 133 11.90 -2.73 32.48
N ARG A 134 12.26 -1.69 31.73
CA ARG A 134 13.46 -1.60 30.87
C ARG A 134 13.47 -2.57 29.68
N ALA A 135 12.29 -2.86 29.11
CA ALA A 135 12.24 -3.42 27.77
C ALA A 135 12.94 -2.48 26.78
N ASN A 136 13.74 -3.03 25.88
CA ASN A 136 14.44 -2.27 24.86
C ASN A 136 13.47 -1.95 23.71
N PRO A 137 13.13 -0.67 23.47
CA PRO A 137 12.19 -0.30 22.42
C PRO A 137 12.75 -0.44 21.00
N ASN A 138 14.05 -0.72 20.85
CA ASN A 138 14.75 -0.89 19.58
C ASN A 138 15.22 -2.33 19.34
N LEU A 139 14.81 -3.29 20.18
CA LEU A 139 15.13 -4.70 19.97
C LEU A 139 14.53 -5.15 18.64
N LEU A 140 15.31 -5.79 17.77
CA LEU A 140 14.79 -6.33 16.52
C LEU A 140 14.22 -7.73 16.74
N SER A 141 13.13 -8.04 16.02
CA SER A 141 12.65 -9.41 15.90
C SER A 141 13.54 -10.25 14.98
N ASP A 142 13.29 -11.55 14.89
CA ASP A 142 13.94 -12.44 13.91
C ASP A 142 13.64 -12.04 12.46
N ASP A 143 12.51 -11.36 12.22
CA ASP A 143 12.15 -10.75 10.93
C ASP A 143 12.86 -9.40 10.70
N GLY A 144 13.79 -9.02 11.58
CA GLY A 144 14.50 -7.75 11.53
C GLY A 144 13.62 -6.53 11.77
N LEU A 145 12.45 -6.68 12.42
CA LEU A 145 11.50 -5.59 12.66
C LEU A 145 11.66 -5.05 14.08
N ALA A 146 11.80 -3.73 14.19
CA ALA A 146 11.66 -3.06 15.49
C ALA A 146 10.18 -2.96 15.92
N PRO A 147 9.86 -2.79 17.21
CA PRO A 147 8.48 -2.73 17.70
C PRO A 147 7.64 -1.62 17.06
N LEU A 148 8.26 -0.48 16.71
CA LEU A 148 7.60 0.61 15.99
C LEU A 148 7.08 0.20 14.60
N HIS A 149 7.71 -0.78 13.94
CA HIS A 149 7.26 -1.29 12.64
C HIS A 149 6.01 -2.17 12.77
N LEU A 150 5.74 -2.74 13.96
CA LEU A 150 4.57 -3.58 14.19
C LEU A 150 3.29 -2.76 14.46
N CYS A 151 3.42 -1.44 14.62
CA CYS A 151 2.28 -0.52 14.76
C CYS A 151 1.60 -0.28 13.40
N THR A 152 0.83 -1.26 12.91
CA THR A 152 0.20 -1.26 11.57
C THR A 152 -1.27 -0.87 11.56
N SER A 153 -1.91 -0.79 12.73
CA SER A 153 -3.34 -0.49 12.86
C SER A 153 -3.60 0.76 13.70
N PRO A 154 -4.74 1.45 13.52
CA PRO A 154 -5.02 2.72 14.21
C PRO A 154 -5.04 2.61 15.75
N ASN A 155 -5.42 1.44 16.29
CA ASN A 155 -5.39 1.16 17.73
C ASN A 155 -3.98 1.15 18.33
N THR A 156 -2.94 0.90 17.53
CA THR A 156 -1.53 0.84 18.00
C THR A 156 -0.92 2.22 18.26
N LEU A 157 -1.67 3.31 18.06
CA LEU A 157 -1.21 4.69 18.26
C LEU A 157 -0.70 4.92 19.69
N GLY A 158 -1.36 4.33 20.68
CA GLY A 158 -0.93 4.42 22.08
C GLY A 158 0.43 3.76 22.30
N CYS A 159 0.65 2.59 21.71
CA CYS A 159 1.94 1.89 21.75
C CYS A 159 3.03 2.71 21.07
N ALA A 160 2.77 3.26 19.88
CA ALA A 160 3.72 4.11 19.16
C ALA A 160 4.12 5.37 19.97
N LYS A 161 3.15 6.02 20.64
CA LYS A 161 3.42 7.16 21.55
C LYS A 161 4.34 6.78 22.70
N LEU A 162 4.07 5.63 23.34
CA LEU A 162 4.88 5.14 24.45
C LEU A 162 6.29 4.79 23.99
N LEU A 163 6.43 4.04 22.90
CA LEU A 163 7.74 3.66 22.35
C LEU A 163 8.62 4.87 22.11
N VAL A 164 8.10 5.90 21.44
CA VAL A 164 8.87 7.13 21.16
C VAL A 164 9.20 7.88 22.45
N LYS A 165 8.28 7.94 23.42
CA LYS A 165 8.52 8.56 24.75
C LYS A 165 9.66 7.86 25.50
N TYR A 166 9.78 6.54 25.38
CA TYR A 166 10.82 5.74 26.03
C TYR A 166 12.11 5.61 25.18
N GLY A 167 12.27 6.42 24.13
CA GLY A 167 13.53 6.52 23.38
C GLY A 167 13.64 5.57 22.19
N ALA A 168 12.52 5.10 21.64
CA ALA A 168 12.54 4.37 20.36
C ALA A 168 13.11 5.25 19.25
N THR A 169 14.04 4.71 18.46
CA THR A 169 14.61 5.38 17.30
C THR A 169 13.63 5.33 16.14
N VAL A 170 13.04 6.49 15.80
CA VAL A 170 11.98 6.61 14.79
C VAL A 170 12.46 6.30 13.38
N ASP A 171 13.75 6.49 13.09
CA ASP A 171 14.37 6.20 11.80
C ASP A 171 15.14 4.88 11.79
N LEU A 172 14.83 3.94 12.68
CA LEU A 172 15.47 2.62 12.62
C LEU A 172 14.96 1.87 11.39
N PRO A 173 15.82 1.47 10.44
CA PRO A 173 15.39 0.64 9.32
C PRO A 173 15.19 -0.82 9.78
N SER A 174 14.22 -1.50 9.19
CA SER A 174 14.12 -2.96 9.22
C SER A 174 15.37 -3.60 8.57
N GLU A 175 15.80 -4.75 9.06
CA GLU A 175 17.00 -5.44 8.55
C GLU A 175 16.82 -5.93 7.11
N ASP A 176 15.65 -6.51 6.80
CA ASP A 176 15.38 -7.15 5.51
C ASP A 176 15.05 -6.14 4.40
N THR A 177 14.10 -5.24 4.66
CA THR A 177 13.55 -4.34 3.63
C THR A 177 14.10 -2.92 3.72
N GLN A 178 14.87 -2.61 4.78
CA GLN A 178 15.30 -1.25 5.09
C GLN A 178 14.14 -0.24 5.19
N GLU A 179 12.91 -0.73 5.41
CA GLU A 179 11.75 0.12 5.65
C GLU A 179 11.88 0.79 7.03
N THR A 180 11.51 2.06 7.12
CA THR A 180 11.38 2.75 8.42
C THR A 180 9.94 2.66 8.94
N PRO A 181 9.69 2.96 10.23
CA PRO A 181 8.33 3.06 10.78
C PRO A 181 7.43 4.01 9.98
N LEU A 182 8.00 5.07 9.39
CA LEU A 182 7.27 5.99 8.51
C LEU A 182 6.79 5.29 7.22
N HIS A 183 7.59 4.41 6.61
CA HIS A 183 7.17 3.62 5.45
C HIS A 183 6.03 2.68 5.79
N VAL A 184 6.08 2.02 6.95
CA VAL A 184 5.04 1.10 7.39
C VAL A 184 3.73 1.84 7.71
N ALA A 185 3.80 2.99 8.39
CA ALA A 185 2.64 3.84 8.62
C ALA A 185 2.04 4.36 7.31
N ALA A 186 2.88 4.73 6.34
CA ALA A 186 2.47 5.14 5.01
C ALA A 186 1.77 4.00 4.24
N LYS A 187 2.32 2.78 4.31
CA LYS A 187 1.77 1.57 3.67
C LYS A 187 0.32 1.28 4.08
N HIS A 188 -0.02 1.56 5.34
CA HIS A 188 -1.36 1.33 5.91
C HIS A 188 -2.21 2.62 5.99
N GLY A 189 -1.76 3.73 5.41
CA GLY A 189 -2.51 4.98 5.41
C GLY A 189 -2.73 5.60 6.80
N LEU A 190 -1.84 5.36 7.77
CA LEU A 190 -2.00 5.82 9.15
C LEU A 190 -1.54 7.29 9.33
N TYR A 191 -2.49 8.22 9.26
CA TYR A 191 -2.23 9.66 9.43
C TYR A 191 -1.63 10.02 10.80
N ASP A 192 -2.22 9.55 11.90
CA ASP A 192 -1.77 9.94 13.23
C ASP A 192 -0.37 9.39 13.58
N HIS A 193 -0.05 8.19 13.08
CA HIS A 193 1.27 7.57 13.26
C HIS A 193 2.33 8.31 12.46
N SER A 194 2.06 8.59 11.18
CA SER A 194 2.98 9.37 10.34
C SER A 194 3.20 10.78 10.89
N LEU A 195 2.15 11.45 11.42
CA LEU A 195 2.29 12.75 12.08
C LEU A 195 3.18 12.66 13.32
N LEU A 196 3.02 11.62 14.13
CA LEU A 196 3.85 11.40 15.30
C LEU A 196 5.32 11.22 14.88
N TYR A 197 5.61 10.31 13.96
CA TYR A 197 6.97 10.03 13.52
C TYR A 197 7.67 11.27 12.93
N LEU A 198 6.96 12.04 12.08
CA LEU A 198 7.49 13.27 11.51
C LEU A 198 7.78 14.35 12.57
N ARG A 199 6.93 14.48 13.59
CA ARG A 199 7.16 15.41 14.72
C ARG A 199 8.39 15.06 15.54
N TYR A 200 8.70 13.77 15.66
CA TYR A 200 9.88 13.28 16.38
C TYR A 200 11.12 13.15 15.48
N GLY A 201 11.11 13.78 14.30
CA GLY A 201 12.30 13.95 13.47
C GLY A 201 12.53 12.86 12.42
N ALA A 202 11.51 12.06 12.07
CA ALA A 202 11.63 11.07 11.00
C ALA A 202 12.00 11.73 9.66
N HIS A 203 12.97 11.14 8.96
CA HIS A 203 13.36 11.62 7.63
C HIS A 203 12.34 11.21 6.56
N VAL A 204 11.71 12.21 5.95
CA VAL A 204 10.61 12.04 4.98
C VAL A 204 11.05 11.31 3.70
N ASP A 205 12.22 11.68 3.17
CA ASP A 205 12.73 11.17 1.88
C ASP A 205 13.71 10.01 2.04
N ARG A 206 13.76 9.37 3.21
CA ARG A 206 14.56 8.16 3.36
C ARG A 206 13.99 7.08 2.44
N LYS A 207 14.90 6.35 1.80
CA LYS A 207 14.57 5.29 0.86
C LYS A 207 14.72 3.90 1.49
N ASN A 208 13.82 2.98 1.16
CA ASN A 208 13.93 1.56 1.51
C ASN A 208 14.83 0.81 0.50
N SER A 209 14.92 -0.53 0.62
CA SER A 209 15.73 -1.37 -0.28
C SER A 209 15.31 -1.34 -1.75
N GLN A 210 14.07 -0.95 -2.04
CA GLN A 210 13.53 -0.75 -3.39
C GLN A 210 13.73 0.70 -3.89
N GLU A 211 14.51 1.49 -3.17
CA GLU A 211 14.71 2.92 -3.35
C GLU A 211 13.43 3.77 -3.24
N GLU A 212 12.39 3.22 -2.62
CA GLU A 212 11.08 3.84 -2.46
C GLU A 212 11.06 4.76 -1.24
N THR A 213 10.47 5.95 -1.39
CA THR A 213 10.16 6.85 -0.27
C THR A 213 8.79 6.53 0.32
N ALA A 214 8.52 7.00 1.55
CA ALA A 214 7.21 6.84 2.19
C ALA A 214 6.05 7.36 1.31
N LEU A 215 6.26 8.46 0.57
CA LEU A 215 5.27 9.02 -0.35
C LEU A 215 5.03 8.12 -1.58
N SER A 216 6.06 7.44 -2.07
CA SER A 216 5.89 6.47 -3.15
C SER A 216 5.12 5.23 -2.67
N VAL A 217 5.37 4.77 -1.44
CA VAL A 217 4.72 3.60 -0.83
C VAL A 217 3.23 3.86 -0.62
N THR A 218 2.84 5.04 -0.12
CA THR A 218 1.41 5.40 0.04
C THR A 218 0.67 5.31 -1.30
N CYS A 219 1.23 5.88 -2.37
CA CYS A 219 0.63 5.85 -3.70
C CYS A 219 0.53 4.43 -4.28
N GLY A 220 1.44 3.52 -3.91
CA GLY A 220 1.44 2.13 -4.35
C GLY A 220 0.41 1.25 -3.65
N GLN A 221 0.05 1.56 -2.40
CA GLN A 221 -0.85 0.73 -1.59
C GLN A 221 -2.32 1.20 -1.58
N ALA A 222 -2.61 2.41 -2.06
CA ALA A 222 -3.97 2.94 -2.20
C ALA A 222 -4.80 2.17 -3.26
N LYS A 223 -5.17 0.93 -2.99
CA LYS A 223 -5.91 0.05 -3.90
C LYS A 223 -7.43 0.15 -3.72
N GLU A 224 -7.90 0.53 -2.53
CA GLU A 224 -9.31 0.50 -2.16
C GLU A 224 -9.91 1.91 -2.05
N GLN A 225 -11.15 2.06 -2.52
CA GLN A 225 -11.87 3.35 -2.52
C GLN A 225 -12.16 3.87 -1.13
N GLU A 226 -12.42 2.98 -0.18
CA GLU A 226 -12.83 3.33 1.19
C GLU A 226 -11.69 3.98 1.98
N GLU A 227 -10.44 3.65 1.64
CA GLU A 227 -9.24 4.14 2.31
C GLU A 227 -8.56 5.30 1.58
N GLU A 228 -9.00 5.68 0.36
CA GLU A 228 -8.38 6.76 -0.43
C GLU A 228 -8.29 8.08 0.36
N GLY A 229 -9.28 8.35 1.21
CA GLY A 229 -9.29 9.53 2.08
C GLY A 229 -8.10 9.53 3.05
N SER A 230 -7.75 8.38 3.61
CA SER A 230 -6.64 8.24 4.56
C SER A 230 -5.29 8.37 3.86
N TYR A 231 -5.09 7.68 2.72
CA TYR A 231 -3.86 7.81 1.93
C TYR A 231 -3.64 9.24 1.43
N LEU A 232 -4.70 9.93 1.02
CA LEU A 232 -4.62 11.34 0.61
C LEU A 232 -4.19 12.24 1.76
N GLN A 233 -4.68 12.01 2.98
CA GLN A 233 -4.26 12.75 4.17
C GLN A 233 -2.78 12.51 4.49
N VAL A 234 -2.31 11.27 4.42
CA VAL A 234 -0.87 10.96 4.60
C VAL A 234 -0.02 11.61 3.51
N CYS A 235 -0.44 11.59 2.25
CA CYS A 235 0.30 12.26 1.17
C CYS A 235 0.38 13.77 1.38
N ARG A 236 -0.73 14.40 1.83
CA ARG A 236 -0.75 15.82 2.20
C ARG A 236 0.22 16.14 3.33
N LEU A 237 0.24 15.29 4.35
CA LEU A 237 1.15 15.41 5.47
C LEU A 237 2.61 15.32 5.01
N LEU A 238 2.97 14.27 4.25
CA LEU A 238 4.35 14.07 3.77
C LEU A 238 4.84 15.26 2.93
N VAL A 239 4.03 15.74 1.98
CA VAL A 239 4.36 16.93 1.18
C VAL A 239 4.49 18.19 2.04
N MET A 240 3.64 18.35 3.06
CA MET A 240 3.73 19.48 4.00
C MET A 240 5.06 19.47 4.79
N TYR A 241 5.59 18.30 5.13
CA TYR A 241 6.90 18.13 5.75
C TYR A 241 8.07 18.14 4.74
N GLY A 242 7.80 18.44 3.47
CA GLY A 242 8.83 18.65 2.45
C GLY A 242 9.18 17.43 1.61
N ALA A 243 8.34 16.38 1.57
CA ALA A 243 8.55 15.24 0.69
C ALA A 243 8.71 15.67 -0.78
N ASP A 244 9.72 15.14 -1.47
CA ASP A 244 9.83 15.34 -2.90
C ASP A 244 8.82 14.44 -3.65
N VAL A 245 8.02 15.08 -4.50
CA VAL A 245 6.94 14.45 -5.26
C VAL A 245 7.49 13.71 -6.49
N ASN A 246 8.69 14.06 -6.94
CA ASN A 246 9.32 13.51 -8.14
C ASN A 246 10.39 12.45 -7.84
N THR A 247 10.40 11.91 -6.61
CA THR A 247 11.34 10.84 -6.24
C THR A 247 11.13 9.62 -7.13
N THR A 248 12.22 8.96 -7.49
CA THR A 248 12.17 7.73 -8.27
C THR A 248 12.62 6.54 -7.45
N ASP A 249 11.91 5.43 -7.63
CA ASP A 249 12.26 4.13 -7.07
C ASP A 249 13.31 3.41 -7.96
N GLY A 250 13.71 2.18 -7.61
CA GLY A 250 14.72 1.42 -8.35
C GLY A 250 14.35 1.13 -9.81
N GLU A 251 13.04 1.06 -10.12
CA GLU A 251 12.52 0.92 -11.49
C GLU A 251 12.31 2.26 -12.21
N LYS A 252 12.84 3.36 -11.67
CA LYS A 252 12.58 4.75 -12.10
C LYS A 252 11.12 5.17 -12.07
N LYS A 253 10.28 4.45 -11.32
CA LYS A 253 8.88 4.81 -11.14
C LYS A 253 8.76 5.98 -10.18
N THR A 254 7.96 6.97 -10.55
CA THR A 254 7.61 8.09 -9.67
C THR A 254 6.35 7.77 -8.88
N PRO A 255 6.06 8.48 -7.77
CA PRO A 255 4.79 8.38 -7.06
C PRO A 255 3.57 8.51 -7.97
N LEU A 256 3.67 9.34 -9.01
CA LEU A 256 2.62 9.50 -10.02
C LEU A 256 2.39 8.20 -10.81
N HIS A 257 3.43 7.45 -11.18
CA HIS A 257 3.27 6.14 -11.84
C HIS A 257 2.49 5.16 -10.96
N LYS A 258 2.79 5.12 -9.65
CA LYS A 258 2.12 4.23 -8.70
C LYS A 258 0.65 4.62 -8.50
N ALA A 259 0.37 5.91 -8.29
CA ALA A 259 -1.00 6.42 -8.21
C ALA A 259 -1.80 6.14 -9.49
N CYS A 260 -1.16 6.28 -10.66
CA CYS A 260 -1.74 5.96 -11.96
C CYS A 260 -2.03 4.46 -12.14
N LYS A 261 -1.11 3.57 -11.73
CA LYS A 261 -1.35 2.12 -11.74
C LYS A 261 -2.55 1.73 -10.88
N ASN A 262 -2.79 2.48 -9.80
CA ASN A 262 -3.94 2.29 -8.94
C ASN A 262 -5.23 2.96 -9.40
N SER A 263 -5.19 3.78 -10.45
CA SER A 263 -6.33 4.56 -10.94
C SER A 263 -6.94 5.50 -9.88
N SER A 264 -6.18 5.89 -8.86
CA SER A 264 -6.64 6.76 -7.77
C SER A 264 -6.65 8.23 -8.21
N HIS A 265 -7.79 8.69 -8.70
CA HIS A 265 -7.96 10.05 -9.22
C HIS A 265 -7.57 11.16 -8.23
N SER A 266 -8.00 11.01 -6.97
CA SER A 266 -7.74 11.99 -5.90
C SER A 266 -6.24 12.19 -5.64
N LEU A 267 -5.48 11.09 -5.62
CA LEU A 267 -4.02 11.12 -5.44
C LEU A 267 -3.32 11.71 -6.67
N VAL A 268 -3.71 11.31 -7.88
CA VAL A 268 -3.17 11.86 -9.12
C VAL A 268 -3.38 13.38 -9.17
N GLN A 269 -4.59 13.86 -8.88
CA GLN A 269 -4.88 15.29 -8.85
C GLN A 269 -4.03 16.04 -7.82
N PHE A 270 -3.86 15.46 -6.62
CA PHE A 270 -3.02 16.05 -5.57
C PHE A 270 -1.54 16.12 -5.98
N LEU A 271 -0.98 15.05 -6.54
CA LEU A 271 0.42 15.03 -6.99
C LEU A 271 0.64 16.05 -8.11
N LEU A 272 -0.27 16.13 -9.08
CA LEU A 272 -0.20 17.09 -10.18
C LEU A 272 -0.29 18.55 -9.72
N GLN A 273 -1.11 18.83 -8.70
CA GLN A 273 -1.17 20.17 -8.08
C GLN A 273 0.15 20.55 -7.40
N ASN A 274 0.89 19.57 -6.87
CA ASN A 274 2.21 19.76 -6.28
C ASN A 274 3.36 19.62 -7.29
N LYS A 275 3.10 19.87 -8.59
CA LYS A 275 4.10 19.89 -9.66
C LYS A 275 4.81 18.55 -9.90
N ALA A 276 4.10 17.43 -9.72
CA ALA A 276 4.57 16.13 -10.22
C ALA A 276 4.84 16.18 -11.73
N ASP A 277 5.93 15.56 -12.18
CA ASP A 277 6.23 15.45 -13.60
C ASP A 277 5.30 14.43 -14.28
N VAL A 278 4.44 14.94 -15.15
CA VAL A 278 3.43 14.18 -15.89
C VAL A 278 4.05 13.28 -16.95
N ASN A 279 5.26 13.61 -17.40
CA ASN A 279 5.94 12.97 -18.51
C ASN A 279 7.20 12.21 -18.09
N ALA A 280 7.37 11.97 -16.79
CA ALA A 280 8.41 11.08 -16.29
C ALA A 280 8.30 9.70 -16.98
N ILE A 281 9.43 9.05 -17.22
CA ILE A 281 9.48 7.72 -17.84
C ILE A 281 10.08 6.72 -16.86
N ASP A 282 9.44 5.56 -16.75
CA ASP A 282 9.97 4.43 -15.99
C ASP A 282 11.10 3.72 -16.77
N TYR A 283 11.71 2.69 -16.15
CA TYR A 283 12.74 1.88 -16.81
C TYR A 283 12.27 1.22 -18.11
N ASN A 284 10.97 0.95 -18.25
CA ASN A 284 10.37 0.35 -19.45
C ASN A 284 10.03 1.38 -20.53
N GLY A 285 10.31 2.67 -20.29
CA GLY A 285 9.94 3.77 -21.18
C GLY A 285 8.44 4.08 -21.17
N ALA A 286 7.69 3.59 -20.18
CA ALA A 286 6.28 3.90 -20.00
C ALA A 286 6.13 5.20 -19.20
N ALA A 287 5.24 6.07 -19.68
CA ALA A 287 4.79 7.26 -18.95
C ALA A 287 3.66 6.90 -17.96
N PRO A 288 3.34 7.76 -16.96
CA PRO A 288 2.29 7.49 -15.98
C PRO A 288 0.94 7.18 -16.62
N MET A 289 0.61 7.87 -17.73
CA MET A 289 -0.60 7.60 -18.50
C MET A 289 -0.63 6.17 -19.05
N ALA A 290 0.49 5.65 -19.55
CA ALA A 290 0.54 4.28 -20.06
C ALA A 290 0.23 3.26 -18.95
N CYS A 291 0.65 3.51 -17.71
CA CYS A 291 0.28 2.68 -16.57
C CYS A 291 -1.24 2.69 -16.30
N THR A 292 -1.91 3.86 -16.39
CA THR A 292 -3.38 3.92 -16.24
C THR A 292 -4.11 3.11 -17.31
N LEU A 293 -3.62 3.15 -18.56
CA LEU A 293 -4.26 2.47 -19.68
C LEU A 293 -4.12 0.95 -19.59
N GLN A 294 -2.98 0.46 -19.10
CA GLN A 294 -2.76 -0.97 -18.88
C GLN A 294 -3.67 -1.54 -17.79
N THR A 295 -3.98 -0.77 -16.74
CA THR A 295 -4.83 -1.22 -15.62
C THR A 295 -6.31 -0.87 -15.78
N ALA A 296 -6.68 -0.06 -16.78
CA ALA A 296 -8.03 0.45 -16.98
C ALA A 296 -9.10 -0.64 -17.10
N ALA A 297 -8.81 -1.76 -17.77
CA ALA A 297 -9.77 -2.84 -17.96
C ALA A 297 -10.16 -3.54 -16.65
N PHE A 298 -9.20 -3.70 -15.73
CA PHE A 298 -9.41 -4.42 -14.47
C PHE A 298 -10.05 -3.56 -13.39
N LYS A 299 -9.92 -2.23 -13.48
CA LYS A 299 -10.28 -1.27 -12.42
C LYS A 299 -11.40 -0.31 -12.84
N ARG A 300 -12.45 -0.80 -13.52
CA ARG A 300 -13.57 0.06 -13.98
C ARG A 300 -14.26 0.83 -12.85
N GLN A 301 -14.37 0.21 -11.67
CA GLN A 301 -14.99 0.82 -10.49
C GLN A 301 -14.30 2.12 -10.06
N LEU A 302 -12.98 2.23 -10.28
CA LEU A 302 -12.14 3.37 -9.91
C LEU A 302 -12.16 4.52 -10.94
N ARG A 303 -13.06 4.48 -11.93
CA ARG A 303 -13.25 5.52 -12.96
C ARG A 303 -11.92 6.00 -13.59
N PRO A 304 -11.16 5.10 -14.26
CA PRO A 304 -9.86 5.42 -14.84
C PRO A 304 -9.91 6.55 -15.89
N HIS A 305 -11.06 6.78 -16.54
CA HIS A 305 -11.25 7.89 -17.48
C HIS A 305 -10.93 9.27 -16.87
N LEU A 306 -11.29 9.50 -15.60
CA LEU A 306 -10.98 10.76 -14.91
C LEU A 306 -9.48 10.95 -14.70
N THR A 307 -8.72 9.88 -14.47
CA THR A 307 -7.25 9.93 -14.35
C THR A 307 -6.60 10.29 -15.69
N VAL A 308 -7.05 9.69 -16.79
CA VAL A 308 -6.55 10.00 -18.14
C VAL A 308 -6.87 11.44 -18.52
N GLN A 309 -8.10 11.89 -18.24
CA GLN A 309 -8.54 13.26 -18.48
C GLN A 309 -7.67 14.28 -17.75
N THR A 310 -7.42 14.06 -16.45
CA THR A 310 -6.57 14.95 -15.64
C THR A 310 -5.13 14.98 -16.14
N LEU A 311 -4.52 13.84 -16.45
CA LEU A 311 -3.18 13.77 -17.01
C LEU A 311 -3.07 14.58 -18.33
N LEU A 312 -4.02 14.42 -19.25
CA LEU A 312 -4.03 15.21 -20.50
C LEU A 312 -4.22 16.71 -20.26
N ASN A 313 -5.01 17.10 -19.26
CA ASN A 313 -5.24 18.49 -18.90
C ASN A 313 -4.04 19.15 -18.20
N HIS A 314 -3.16 18.35 -17.58
CA HIS A 314 -1.87 18.78 -17.05
C HIS A 314 -0.73 18.70 -18.06
N GLY A 315 -1.01 18.28 -19.31
CA GLY A 315 -0.04 18.32 -20.41
C GLY A 315 0.76 17.03 -20.62
N SER A 316 0.18 15.88 -20.25
CA SER A 316 0.76 14.58 -20.59
C SER A 316 0.93 14.42 -22.10
N GLN A 317 2.02 13.77 -22.50
CA GLN A 317 2.30 13.45 -23.90
C GLN A 317 1.22 12.54 -24.48
N LYS A 318 0.81 12.87 -25.70
CA LYS A 318 -0.16 12.06 -26.44
C LYS A 318 0.50 10.77 -26.91
N ILE A 319 -0.27 9.71 -26.95
CA ILE A 319 0.16 8.41 -27.44
C ILE A 319 0.49 8.52 -28.94
N TRP A 320 1.48 7.79 -29.41
CA TRP A 320 1.77 7.75 -30.85
C TRP A 320 0.62 7.07 -31.60
N PRO A 321 0.15 7.59 -32.76
CA PRO A 321 -0.97 7.01 -33.50
C PRO A 321 -0.81 5.52 -33.83
N THR A 322 0.43 5.06 -34.03
CA THR A 322 0.77 3.65 -34.30
C THR A 322 0.60 2.74 -33.08
N ALA A 323 0.76 3.27 -31.87
CA ALA A 323 0.55 2.54 -30.63
C ALA A 323 -0.92 2.53 -30.19
N PHE A 324 -1.80 3.29 -30.86
CA PHE A 324 -3.21 3.42 -30.51
C PHE A 324 -3.96 2.08 -30.61
N GLY A 325 -3.59 1.19 -31.53
CA GLY A 325 -4.19 -0.16 -31.62
C GLY A 325 -3.99 -1.00 -30.34
N LYS A 326 -2.86 -0.85 -29.64
CA LYS A 326 -2.64 -1.51 -28.34
C LYS A 326 -3.55 -0.93 -27.26
N VAL A 327 -3.72 0.38 -27.28
CA VAL A 327 -4.61 1.09 -26.34
C VAL A 327 -6.04 0.67 -26.55
N LEU A 328 -6.52 0.61 -27.79
CA LEU A 328 -7.84 0.12 -28.15
C LEU A 328 -8.07 -1.29 -27.60
N ARG A 329 -7.12 -2.22 -27.77
CA ARG A 329 -7.23 -3.57 -27.20
C ARG A 329 -7.33 -3.56 -25.67
N SER A 330 -6.48 -2.77 -24.99
CA SER A 330 -6.44 -2.71 -23.52
C SER A 330 -7.62 -1.96 -22.90
N CYS A 331 -8.15 -0.96 -23.59
CA CYS A 331 -9.17 -0.03 -23.08
C CYS A 331 -10.53 -0.23 -23.78
N ALA A 332 -10.70 -1.23 -24.63
CA ALA A 332 -11.95 -1.51 -25.35
C ALA A 332 -13.15 -1.54 -24.39
N SER A 333 -12.93 -2.10 -23.20
CA SER A 333 -13.93 -2.19 -22.16
C SER A 333 -14.42 -0.81 -21.71
N VAL A 334 -13.58 0.24 -21.67
CA VAL A 334 -13.91 1.59 -21.16
C VAL A 334 -13.90 2.60 -22.33
N PRO A 335 -15.03 2.77 -23.05
CA PRO A 335 -15.10 3.65 -24.23
C PRO A 335 -14.82 5.13 -23.91
N GLU A 336 -15.07 5.57 -22.67
CA GLU A 336 -14.83 6.94 -22.23
C GLU A 336 -13.35 7.33 -22.35
N ILE A 337 -12.43 6.39 -22.10
CA ILE A 337 -10.98 6.62 -22.27
C ILE A 337 -10.65 6.82 -23.74
N ILE A 338 -11.23 5.99 -24.61
CA ILE A 338 -11.03 6.07 -26.07
C ILE A 338 -11.55 7.42 -26.56
N GLU A 339 -12.71 7.85 -26.07
CA GLU A 339 -13.31 9.14 -26.39
C GLU A 339 -12.35 10.29 -26.03
N ILE A 340 -11.89 10.33 -24.77
CA ILE A 340 -10.98 11.36 -24.25
C ILE A 340 -9.69 11.42 -25.06
N LEU A 341 -9.09 10.25 -25.33
CA LEU A 341 -7.85 10.16 -26.10
C LEU A 341 -8.07 10.65 -27.53
N PHE A 342 -9.09 10.14 -28.24
CA PHE A 342 -9.38 10.50 -29.62
C PHE A 342 -9.67 12.01 -29.74
N ASN A 343 -10.42 12.55 -28.79
CA ASN A 343 -10.72 13.97 -28.65
C ASN A 343 -9.49 14.86 -28.43
N SER A 344 -8.37 14.30 -27.97
CA SER A 344 -7.12 15.05 -27.80
C SER A 344 -6.35 15.26 -29.12
N TYR A 345 -6.64 14.50 -30.18
CA TYR A 345 -5.95 14.59 -31.47
C TYR A 345 -6.70 15.50 -32.45
N SER A 346 -5.94 16.22 -33.29
CA SER A 346 -6.51 17.00 -34.39
C SER A 346 -6.91 16.12 -35.57
N GLN A 347 -6.09 15.12 -35.87
CA GLN A 347 -6.28 14.14 -36.95
C GLN A 347 -5.63 12.83 -36.47
N ILE A 348 -6.32 11.70 -36.66
CA ILE A 348 -5.72 10.37 -36.50
C ILE A 348 -5.96 9.61 -37.79
N PRO A 349 -4.92 9.10 -38.47
CA PRO A 349 -5.12 8.19 -39.59
C PRO A 349 -5.76 6.91 -39.05
N PHE A 350 -6.90 6.55 -39.62
CA PHE A 350 -7.59 5.30 -39.32
C PHE A 350 -6.80 4.12 -39.89
N PHE A 351 -6.75 3.01 -39.17
CA PHE A 351 -6.18 1.75 -39.65
C PHE A 351 -7.27 0.67 -39.55
N GLU A 352 -7.54 -0.06 -40.64
CA GLU A 352 -8.54 -1.15 -40.68
C GLU A 352 -8.29 -2.21 -39.59
N GLN A 353 -7.02 -2.38 -39.18
CA GLN A 353 -6.58 -3.25 -38.09
C GLN A 353 -7.25 -2.96 -36.75
N TRP A 354 -7.88 -1.79 -36.55
CA TRP A 354 -8.57 -1.45 -35.30
C TRP A 354 -9.87 -2.24 -35.12
N LEU A 355 -10.56 -2.59 -36.21
CA LEU A 355 -11.80 -3.35 -36.17
C LEU A 355 -11.56 -4.77 -35.64
N GLU A 356 -10.45 -5.39 -36.06
CA GLU A 356 -10.04 -6.73 -35.61
C GLU A 356 -9.57 -6.76 -34.15
N THR A 357 -9.23 -5.60 -33.56
CA THR A 357 -8.67 -5.54 -32.20
C THR A 357 -9.71 -5.45 -31.09
N ILE A 358 -10.98 -5.19 -31.42
CA ILE A 358 -12.06 -4.98 -30.45
C ILE A 358 -12.85 -6.30 -30.29
N PRO A 359 -12.97 -6.85 -29.07
CA PRO A 359 -13.81 -8.02 -28.83
C PRO A 359 -15.28 -7.75 -29.20
N GLU A 360 -15.91 -8.69 -29.91
CA GLU A 360 -17.29 -8.53 -30.40
C GLU A 360 -18.31 -8.26 -29.28
N GLU A 361 -18.11 -8.88 -28.11
CA GLU A 361 -18.93 -8.69 -26.92
C GLU A 361 -18.96 -7.22 -26.47
N VAL A 362 -17.79 -6.57 -26.48
CA VAL A 362 -17.63 -5.17 -26.06
C VAL A 362 -18.17 -4.21 -27.10
N PHE A 363 -18.01 -4.57 -28.38
CA PHE A 363 -18.60 -3.82 -29.50
C PHE A 363 -20.13 -3.79 -29.40
N GLN A 364 -20.77 -4.93 -29.08
CA GLN A 364 -22.22 -4.98 -28.89
C GLN A 364 -22.69 -4.16 -27.68
N MET A 365 -21.96 -4.21 -26.55
CA MET A 365 -22.33 -3.43 -25.36
C MET A 365 -22.26 -1.91 -25.56
N HIS A 366 -21.33 -1.43 -26.39
CA HIS A 366 -21.11 -0.01 -26.64
C HIS A 366 -21.32 0.37 -28.11
N LEU A 367 -22.32 -0.26 -28.76
CA LEU A 367 -22.58 -0.17 -30.19
C LEU A 367 -22.68 1.28 -30.70
N ARG A 368 -23.47 2.13 -30.01
CA ARG A 368 -23.66 3.54 -30.40
C ARG A 368 -22.37 4.35 -30.40
N PHE A 369 -21.47 4.08 -29.46
CA PHE A 369 -20.19 4.77 -29.38
C PHE A 369 -19.27 4.34 -30.52
N TYR A 370 -19.16 3.02 -30.75
CA TYR A 370 -18.28 2.50 -31.80
C TYR A 370 -18.79 2.83 -33.21
N GLU A 371 -20.10 2.83 -33.44
CA GLU A 371 -20.68 3.32 -34.71
C GLU A 371 -20.30 4.78 -34.97
N SER A 372 -20.48 5.67 -33.98
CA SER A 372 -20.06 7.07 -34.06
C SER A 372 -18.55 7.21 -34.30
N PHE A 373 -17.73 6.40 -33.61
CA PHE A 373 -16.27 6.37 -33.78
C PHE A 373 -15.86 5.98 -35.20
N PHE A 374 -16.47 4.94 -35.78
CA PHE A 374 -16.17 4.51 -37.16
C PHE A 374 -16.69 5.50 -38.19
N MET A 375 -17.84 6.13 -37.99
CA MET A 375 -18.36 7.17 -38.90
C MET A 375 -17.44 8.40 -38.99
N LEU A 376 -16.74 8.71 -37.90
CA LEU A 376 -15.75 9.81 -37.87
C LEU A 376 -14.45 9.50 -38.59
N SER A 377 -14.10 8.22 -38.78
CA SER A 377 -12.89 7.85 -39.53
C SER A 377 -12.97 8.30 -41.00
N CYS A 378 -14.18 8.39 -41.53
CA CYS A 378 -14.45 8.71 -42.93
C CYS A 378 -14.88 10.17 -43.14
N THR A 379 -14.90 11.01 -42.11
CA THR A 379 -15.41 12.40 -42.19
C THR A 379 -14.45 13.43 -41.60
N PRO A 380 -14.33 14.64 -42.20
CA PRO A 380 -13.51 15.70 -41.64
C PRO A 380 -14.09 16.19 -40.31
N ARG A 381 -13.22 16.43 -39.32
CA ARG A 381 -13.63 16.90 -37.99
C ARG A 381 -14.25 18.29 -38.04
N CYS A 382 -15.26 18.51 -37.20
CA CYS A 382 -15.95 19.80 -37.07
C CYS A 382 -14.98 20.95 -36.71
N LEU A 383 -15.30 22.17 -37.17
CA LEU A 383 -14.51 23.38 -36.84
C LEU A 383 -14.41 23.60 -35.33
N GLN A 384 -15.46 23.27 -34.57
CA GLN A 384 -15.46 23.30 -33.10
C GLN A 384 -14.37 22.41 -32.49
N HIS A 385 -14.16 21.20 -33.04
CA HIS A 385 -13.10 20.29 -32.60
C HIS A 385 -11.72 20.85 -32.88
N LEU A 386 -11.51 21.40 -34.08
CA LEU A 386 -10.25 22.05 -34.45
C LEU A 386 -9.94 23.24 -33.54
N CYS A 387 -10.96 24.05 -33.21
CA CYS A 387 -10.86 25.13 -32.23
C CYS A 387 -10.43 24.61 -30.85
N ARG A 388 -11.04 23.53 -30.35
CA ARG A 388 -10.61 22.89 -29.10
C ARG A 388 -9.14 22.48 -29.15
N CYS A 389 -8.72 21.79 -30.20
CA CYS A 389 -7.32 21.37 -30.35
C CYS A 389 -6.37 22.58 -30.39
N ALA A 390 -6.73 23.66 -31.07
CA ALA A 390 -5.95 24.88 -31.14
C ALA A 390 -5.83 25.57 -29.75
N ILE A 391 -6.94 25.69 -29.02
CA ILE A 391 -6.97 26.27 -27.67
C ILE A 391 -6.10 25.44 -26.71
N ARG A 392 -6.26 24.11 -26.71
CA ARG A 392 -5.44 23.22 -25.88
C ARG A 392 -3.96 23.27 -26.25
N LYS A 393 -3.64 23.39 -27.54
CA LYS A 393 -2.24 23.58 -28.00
C LYS A 393 -1.65 24.90 -27.50
N LYS A 394 -2.46 25.96 -27.36
CA LYS A 394 -2.02 27.26 -26.81
C LYS A 394 -1.84 27.23 -25.30
N PHE A 395 -2.72 26.56 -24.56
CA PHE A 395 -2.64 26.48 -23.09
C PHE A 395 -1.67 25.42 -22.55
N GLY A 396 -1.36 24.38 -23.35
CA GLY A 396 -0.38 23.35 -22.98
C GLY A 396 -0.71 22.66 -21.66
N SER A 397 0.26 22.60 -20.74
CA SER A 397 0.09 21.99 -19.41
C SER A 397 -0.84 22.74 -18.46
N LYS A 398 -1.23 23.97 -18.81
CA LYS A 398 -2.07 24.84 -17.96
C LYS A 398 -3.55 24.78 -18.32
N CYS A 399 -3.98 23.79 -19.12
CA CYS A 399 -5.39 23.64 -19.50
C CYS A 399 -6.30 23.56 -18.26
N HIS A 400 -5.89 22.83 -17.22
CA HIS A 400 -6.64 22.68 -15.98
C HIS A 400 -6.88 24.01 -15.23
N CYS A 401 -5.93 24.96 -15.25
CA CYS A 401 -6.08 26.26 -14.59
C CYS A 401 -6.74 27.33 -15.47
N LEU A 402 -6.40 27.37 -16.77
CA LEU A 402 -6.78 28.48 -17.65
C LEU A 402 -8.18 28.33 -18.24
N ILE A 403 -8.63 27.11 -18.53
CA ILE A 403 -9.95 26.87 -19.12
C ILE A 403 -11.09 27.29 -18.18
N PRO A 404 -11.04 27.01 -16.86
CA PRO A 404 -12.09 27.48 -15.93
C PRO A 404 -12.21 29.00 -15.84
N LEU A 405 -11.16 29.75 -16.16
CA LEU A 405 -11.12 31.22 -16.12
C LEU A 405 -11.72 31.86 -17.39
N LEU A 406 -11.98 31.09 -18.44
CA LEU A 406 -12.57 31.61 -19.67
C LEU A 406 -14.04 32.02 -19.44
N PRO A 407 -14.49 33.17 -20.01
CA PRO A 407 -15.87 33.62 -19.94
C PRO A 407 -16.75 32.84 -20.93
N VAL A 408 -16.78 31.51 -20.80
CA VAL A 408 -17.57 30.61 -21.66
C VAL A 408 -18.55 29.78 -20.83
N PRO A 409 -19.71 29.38 -21.39
CA PRO A 409 -20.66 28.49 -20.73
C PRO A 409 -20.02 27.21 -20.21
N LYS A 410 -20.55 26.67 -19.09
CA LYS A 410 -20.10 25.39 -18.50
C LYS A 410 -19.98 24.25 -19.52
N PRO A 411 -20.96 23.97 -20.42
CA PRO A 411 -20.82 22.87 -21.37
C PRO A 411 -19.61 23.02 -22.30
N LEU A 412 -19.29 24.26 -22.72
CA LEU A 412 -18.10 24.51 -23.54
C LEU A 412 -16.79 24.35 -22.75
N ARG A 413 -16.79 24.66 -21.45
CA ARG A 413 -15.61 24.38 -20.58
C ARG A 413 -15.36 22.89 -20.47
N ASN A 414 -16.42 22.12 -20.24
CA ASN A 414 -16.38 20.67 -20.10
C ASN A 414 -15.88 20.01 -21.40
N TYR A 415 -16.38 20.48 -22.54
CA TYR A 415 -15.91 20.07 -23.87
C TYR A 415 -14.40 20.35 -24.08
N LEU A 416 -13.92 21.52 -23.66
CA LEU A 416 -12.50 21.89 -23.73
C LEU A 416 -11.63 21.05 -22.77
N LEU A 417 -12.17 20.64 -21.62
CA LEU A 417 -11.53 19.79 -20.61
C LEU A 417 -11.60 18.29 -20.93
N LEU A 418 -12.12 17.91 -22.10
CA LEU A 418 -12.27 16.52 -22.54
C LEU A 418 -13.19 15.69 -21.64
N GLU A 419 -14.31 16.25 -21.17
CA GLU A 419 -15.32 15.40 -20.54
C GLU A 419 -15.96 14.46 -21.57
N PRO A 420 -16.17 13.17 -21.25
CA PRO A 420 -16.79 12.22 -22.16
C PRO A 420 -18.30 12.48 -22.26
N GLU A 421 -18.81 12.59 -23.48
CA GLU A 421 -20.24 12.78 -23.78
C GLU A 421 -20.92 11.46 -24.21
N GLY A 422 -20.13 10.40 -24.42
CA GLY A 422 -20.60 9.08 -24.86
C GLY A 422 -20.87 8.99 -26.37
N ILE A 423 -20.69 10.09 -27.09
CA ILE A 423 -20.80 10.21 -28.54
C ILE A 423 -19.67 11.11 -29.01
N LEU A 424 -19.00 10.73 -30.08
CA LEU A 424 -17.99 11.58 -30.71
C LEU A 424 -18.68 12.45 -31.76
N LEU A 425 -18.65 13.77 -31.54
CA LEU A 425 -19.14 14.81 -32.45
C LEU A 425 -18.03 15.39 -33.34
#